data_AF-A0A4R0SGD1-F1
#
_entry.id   AF-A0A4R0SGD1-F1
#
_cell.length_a   1.000
_cell.length_b   1.000
_cell.length_c   1.000
_cell.angle_alpha   90.00
_cell.angle_beta   90.00
_cell.angle_gamma   90.00
#
_symmetry.space_group_name_H-M   'P 1'
#
loop_
_entity.id
_entity.type
_entity.pdbx_description
1 polymer ?
#
loop_
_entity_poly.entity_id
_entity_poly.type
_entity_poly.pdbx_seq_one_letter_code
_entity_poly.pdbx_strand_id
1 'polypeptide(L)'
;MSTADAPKKPRETDDVPVPATLRKSLKNRHIQLIALGGAIGTGLFYGSSESIALAGPSILLAYLVGGFAIFMIVRALSEMSVEDPKAGAFSYYATRYWSKRAGFISGWNYWFNYILVSMVELSVVGKFVNYWFPAIPTWVSAAVFLVIICAANLLGVSKFGEFEFWFAIIKIVAVIAMIVGGLAVIIFALPTASGIKASFANWFTLEGGFFPNGLMEQTKDGTWTGLLMALVVVMFSFGGTELIGITAGETEDPRRTIPRATNDIIWRILVFYIGALGVIMAVIPWNTIGGDDVPSPFVQIFDSVGIHAAAGILNFVCLTAVMSVYNSGLYANSRMLYSLAKQGNAPAYLGKLNAKGVPVAGVLTSAVITAIAVVVVFVWPEFAFNYLMSIATIAGIINWTMIMFTEMKFRKVVAAGGAPEDSELAGKSGKEALDAIHFKLPFAKVTPWVVLAFLTLVVVLMCFSASYRVAVIAGVIWLAILFAAYQLTQAKK
;
A
#
# COMPACT_ATOMS: atom_id res chain seq x y z
N MET A 1 53.46 45.01 -14.14
CA MET A 1 53.06 45.53 -12.82
C MET A 1 51.84 44.75 -12.38
N SER A 2 51.99 43.98 -11.31
CA SER A 2 50.99 43.09 -10.72
C SER A 2 50.00 43.91 -9.89
N THR A 3 48.70 43.74 -10.11
CA THR A 3 47.66 44.17 -9.15
C THR A 3 47.19 42.93 -8.40
N ALA A 4 47.58 42.87 -7.14
CA ALA A 4 47.36 41.75 -6.23
C ALA A 4 45.88 41.50 -5.93
N ASP A 5 45.52 40.22 -5.90
CA ASP A 5 44.29 39.67 -5.34
C ASP A 5 44.12 40.09 -3.88
N ALA A 6 43.06 40.85 -3.59
CA ALA A 6 42.56 41.02 -2.23
C ALA A 6 41.67 39.80 -1.88
N PRO A 7 41.92 39.10 -0.76
CA PRO A 7 41.12 37.95 -0.38
C PRO A 7 39.70 38.41 0.00
N LYS A 8 38.69 37.91 -0.72
CA LYS A 8 37.28 38.09 -0.37
C LYS A 8 37.03 37.50 1.02
N LYS A 9 36.66 38.36 1.97
CA LYS A 9 36.12 37.96 3.29
C LYS A 9 35.00 36.91 3.10
N PRO A 10 34.97 35.83 3.89
CA PRO A 10 33.83 34.93 3.93
C PRO A 10 32.58 35.73 4.32
N ARG A 11 31.45 35.52 3.62
CA ARG A 11 30.16 36.08 4.04
C ARG A 11 29.75 35.43 5.37
N GLU A 12 29.59 36.25 6.41
CA GLU A 12 29.11 35.88 7.76
C GLU A 12 27.62 35.43 7.81
N THR A 13 27.13 34.71 6.81
CA THR A 13 25.72 34.25 6.78
C THR A 13 25.54 32.75 6.58
N ASP A 14 26.61 31.95 6.51
CA ASP A 14 26.49 30.49 6.31
C ASP A 14 26.24 29.71 7.61
N ASP A 15 26.26 30.37 8.77
CA ASP A 15 26.06 29.74 10.10
C ASP A 15 24.68 30.01 10.72
N VAL A 16 23.63 30.21 9.91
CA VAL A 16 22.26 30.06 10.43
C VAL A 16 21.91 28.58 10.33
N PRO A 17 21.71 27.85 11.44
CA PRO A 17 21.26 26.47 11.38
C PRO A 17 19.89 26.43 10.70
N VAL A 18 19.87 26.06 9.42
CA VAL A 18 18.62 25.80 8.71
C VAL A 18 17.85 24.77 9.54
N PRO A 19 16.59 25.03 9.93
CA PRO A 19 15.80 24.07 10.70
C PRO A 19 15.87 22.72 9.99
N ALA A 20 16.16 21.63 10.72
CA ALA A 20 16.23 20.31 10.11
C ALA A 20 14.91 20.01 9.39
N THR A 21 14.93 20.06 8.06
CA THR A 21 13.84 19.67 7.18
C THR A 21 14.12 18.28 6.63
N LEU A 22 13.07 17.56 6.20
CA LEU A 22 13.25 16.29 5.52
C LEU A 22 14.12 16.52 4.27
N ARG A 23 15.18 15.71 4.11
CA ARG A 23 16.07 15.83 2.96
C ARG A 23 15.35 15.40 1.69
N LYS A 24 15.31 16.27 0.68
CA LYS A 24 14.85 15.96 -0.69
C LYS A 24 15.93 15.17 -1.43
N SER A 25 16.06 13.87 -1.14
CA SER A 25 17.13 13.02 -1.72
C SER A 25 16.61 11.86 -2.58
N LEU A 26 15.29 11.73 -2.76
CA LEU A 26 14.70 10.70 -3.62
C LEU A 26 14.68 11.17 -5.08
N LYS A 27 15.27 10.39 -5.97
CA LYS A 27 15.25 10.65 -7.41
C LYS A 27 13.89 10.24 -8.00
N ASN A 28 13.51 10.79 -9.15
CA ASN A 28 12.27 10.39 -9.86
C ASN A 28 12.14 8.87 -10.05
N ARG A 29 13.26 8.18 -10.33
CA ARG A 29 13.29 6.71 -10.43
C ARG A 29 12.91 6.01 -9.13
N HIS A 30 13.33 6.56 -7.99
CA HIS A 30 13.02 6.01 -6.67
C HIS A 30 11.54 6.19 -6.38
N ILE A 31 10.98 7.36 -6.67
CA ILE A 31 9.55 7.64 -6.42
C ILE A 31 8.65 6.74 -7.27
N GLN A 32 8.96 6.60 -8.56
CA GLN A 32 8.22 5.70 -9.45
C GLN A 32 8.28 4.25 -8.96
N LEU A 33 9.45 3.77 -8.53
CA LEU A 33 9.61 2.38 -8.09
C LEU A 33 9.13 2.14 -6.65
N ILE A 34 9.14 3.13 -5.77
CA ILE A 34 8.48 3.06 -4.45
C ILE A 34 6.97 2.98 -4.65
N ALA A 35 6.42 3.80 -5.54
CA ALA A 35 5.01 3.76 -5.90
C ALA A 35 4.58 2.43 -6.54
N LEU A 36 5.47 1.83 -7.34
CA LEU A 36 5.21 0.59 -8.05
C LEU A 36 5.44 -0.64 -7.16
N GLY A 37 6.49 -0.62 -6.34
CA GLY A 37 6.90 -1.71 -5.45
C GLY A 37 6.15 -1.76 -4.12
N GLY A 38 5.77 -0.62 -3.54
CA GLY A 38 5.09 -0.54 -2.24
C GLY A 38 3.67 -1.09 -2.23
N ALA A 39 3.08 -1.32 -3.41
CA ALA A 39 1.74 -1.89 -3.59
C ALA A 39 1.75 -3.35 -4.09
N ILE A 40 2.93 -4.00 -4.08
CA ILE A 40 3.10 -5.40 -4.46
C ILE A 40 3.75 -6.11 -3.27
N GLY A 41 2.94 -6.83 -2.51
CA GLY A 41 3.34 -7.51 -1.27
C GLY A 41 2.44 -8.69 -0.91
N THR A 42 2.24 -8.92 0.39
CA THR A 42 1.48 -10.07 0.90
C THR A 42 0.09 -10.21 0.27
N GLY A 43 -0.65 -9.13 0.05
CA GLY A 43 -1.99 -9.22 -0.54
C GLY A 43 -2.02 -9.93 -1.91
N LEU A 44 -1.03 -9.65 -2.77
CA LEU A 44 -0.91 -10.35 -4.06
C LEU A 44 -0.26 -11.72 -3.92
N PHE A 45 0.88 -11.81 -3.23
CA PHE A 45 1.67 -13.05 -3.26
C PHE A 45 1.11 -14.13 -2.34
N TYR A 46 0.52 -13.77 -1.20
CA TYR A 46 0.01 -14.71 -0.21
C TYR A 46 -1.52 -14.67 -0.13
N GLY A 47 -2.12 -13.47 -0.04
CA GLY A 47 -3.58 -13.27 0.06
C GLY A 47 -4.37 -13.62 -1.21
N SER A 48 -3.69 -13.77 -2.36
CA SER A 48 -4.37 -14.20 -3.58
C SER A 48 -4.91 -15.62 -3.50
N SER A 49 -4.30 -16.53 -2.72
CA SER A 49 -4.84 -17.87 -2.50
C SER A 49 -6.25 -17.83 -1.91
N GLU A 50 -6.46 -17.03 -0.85
CA GLU A 50 -7.77 -16.84 -0.21
C GLU A 50 -8.77 -16.23 -1.19
N SER A 51 -8.35 -15.21 -1.95
CA SER A 51 -9.21 -14.55 -2.93
C SER A 51 -9.61 -15.48 -4.08
N ILE A 52 -8.69 -16.37 -4.52
CA ILE A 52 -8.94 -17.37 -5.57
C ILE A 52 -9.89 -18.44 -5.03
N ALA A 53 -9.71 -18.89 -3.79
CA ALA A 53 -10.64 -19.84 -3.17
C ALA A 53 -12.06 -19.27 -3.06
N LEU A 54 -12.21 -17.97 -2.80
CA LEU A 54 -13.51 -17.29 -2.70
C LEU A 54 -14.21 -17.09 -4.05
N ALA A 55 -13.49 -16.73 -5.11
CA ALA A 55 -14.11 -16.30 -6.38
C ALA A 55 -13.78 -17.17 -7.60
N GLY A 56 -12.78 -18.06 -7.50
CA GLY A 56 -12.21 -18.76 -8.64
C GLY A 56 -11.74 -17.77 -9.73
N PRO A 57 -11.93 -18.09 -11.02
CA PRO A 57 -11.53 -17.24 -12.14
C PRO A 57 -12.17 -15.84 -12.13
N SER A 58 -13.37 -15.68 -11.54
CA SER A 58 -14.03 -14.38 -11.44
C SER A 58 -13.25 -13.36 -10.60
N ILE A 59 -12.25 -13.77 -9.81
CA ILE A 59 -11.33 -12.86 -9.10
C ILE A 59 -10.70 -11.79 -10.01
N LEU A 60 -10.51 -12.09 -11.30
CA LEU A 60 -10.01 -11.12 -12.27
C LEU A 60 -10.93 -9.90 -12.37
N LEU A 61 -12.25 -10.10 -12.26
CA LEU A 61 -13.22 -8.99 -12.20
C LEU A 61 -13.11 -8.22 -10.89
N ALA A 62 -12.90 -8.89 -9.75
CA ALA A 62 -12.71 -8.21 -8.46
C ALA A 62 -11.49 -7.29 -8.51
N TYR A 63 -10.37 -7.75 -9.06
CA TYR A 63 -9.17 -6.92 -9.25
C TYR A 63 -9.40 -5.78 -10.25
N LEU A 64 -10.18 -5.99 -11.31
CA LEU A 64 -10.50 -4.94 -12.27
C LEU A 64 -11.36 -3.83 -11.63
N VAL A 65 -12.43 -4.22 -10.92
CA VAL A 65 -13.36 -3.29 -10.26
C VAL A 65 -12.68 -2.57 -9.09
N GLY A 66 -12.03 -3.32 -8.19
CA GLY A 66 -11.30 -2.74 -7.06
C GLY A 66 -10.13 -1.88 -7.52
N GLY A 67 -9.39 -2.32 -8.54
CA GLY A 67 -8.28 -1.57 -9.12
C GLY A 67 -8.74 -0.27 -9.77
N PHE A 68 -9.90 -0.26 -10.44
CA PHE A 68 -10.49 0.97 -10.98
C PHE A 68 -10.87 1.95 -9.86
N ALA A 69 -11.51 1.49 -8.79
CA ALA A 69 -11.84 2.33 -7.64
C ALA A 69 -10.58 2.93 -7.00
N ILE A 70 -9.55 2.13 -6.80
CA ILE A 70 -8.25 2.55 -6.25
C ILE A 70 -7.56 3.55 -7.17
N PHE A 71 -7.58 3.32 -8.48
CA PHE A 71 -7.06 4.29 -9.44
C PHE A 71 -7.73 5.65 -9.27
N MET A 72 -9.06 5.70 -9.12
CA MET A 72 -9.77 6.96 -8.86
C MET A 72 -9.41 7.59 -7.52
N ILE A 73 -9.19 6.77 -6.48
CA ILE A 73 -8.73 7.25 -5.16
C ILE A 73 -7.36 7.92 -5.27
N VAL A 74 -6.39 7.25 -5.88
CA VAL A 74 -5.04 7.79 -6.04
C VAL A 74 -5.03 8.97 -7.02
N ARG A 75 -5.91 8.97 -8.02
CA ARG A 75 -6.10 10.11 -8.94
C ARG A 75 -6.55 11.36 -8.20
N ALA A 76 -7.47 11.23 -7.25
CA ALA A 76 -7.95 12.33 -6.41
C ALA A 76 -6.85 12.83 -5.45
N LEU A 77 -6.09 11.92 -4.84
CA LEU A 77 -4.95 12.27 -4.01
C LEU A 77 -3.88 13.02 -4.81
N SER A 78 -3.63 12.56 -6.03
CA SER A 78 -2.62 13.11 -6.93
C SER A 78 -3.01 14.48 -7.47
N GLU A 79 -4.30 14.72 -7.69
CA GLU A 79 -4.81 16.05 -8.01
C GLU A 79 -4.39 17.08 -6.93
N MET A 80 -4.62 16.76 -5.66
CA MET A 80 -4.20 17.63 -4.55
C MET A 80 -2.67 17.73 -4.45
N SER A 81 -1.97 16.62 -4.66
CA SER A 81 -0.51 16.55 -4.48
C SER A 81 0.29 17.24 -5.57
N VAL A 82 -0.28 17.41 -6.76
CA VAL A 82 0.33 18.19 -7.85
C VAL A 82 0.23 19.70 -7.58
N GLU A 83 -0.87 20.14 -6.97
CA GLU A 83 -1.13 21.57 -6.72
C GLU A 83 -0.56 22.08 -5.38
N ASP A 84 -0.48 21.23 -4.35
CA ASP A 84 0.11 21.57 -3.04
C ASP A 84 1.12 20.47 -2.61
N PRO A 85 2.32 20.38 -3.23
CA PRO A 85 3.27 19.28 -3.00
C PRO A 85 3.98 19.37 -1.64
N LYS A 86 3.28 19.06 -0.55
CA LYS A 86 3.82 19.10 0.82
C LYS A 86 3.88 17.73 1.48
N ALA A 87 4.90 17.55 2.32
CA ALA A 87 5.13 16.32 3.08
C ALA A 87 4.01 16.08 4.12
N GLY A 88 3.59 14.83 4.29
CA GLY A 88 2.49 14.44 5.18
C GLY A 88 1.13 14.21 4.48
N ALA A 89 1.09 14.43 3.16
CA ALA A 89 0.03 14.03 2.23
C ALA A 89 -1.38 14.27 2.77
N PHE A 90 -2.13 13.20 3.02
CA PHE A 90 -3.53 13.24 3.43
C PHE A 90 -3.79 13.82 4.82
N SER A 91 -2.85 13.78 5.78
CA SER A 91 -3.06 14.46 7.08
C SER A 91 -2.97 15.97 6.89
N TYR A 92 -1.98 16.44 6.12
CA TYR A 92 -1.83 17.84 5.77
C TYR A 92 -3.00 18.34 4.91
N TYR A 93 -3.37 17.64 3.85
CA TYR A 93 -4.49 18.02 2.99
C TYR A 93 -5.81 18.04 3.77
N ALA A 94 -6.06 17.06 4.64
CA ALA A 94 -7.26 17.05 5.48
C ALA A 94 -7.26 18.22 6.48
N THR A 95 -6.12 18.57 7.08
CA THR A 95 -5.98 19.76 7.93
C THR A 95 -6.27 21.04 7.14
N ARG A 96 -5.69 21.20 5.95
CA ARG A 96 -5.75 22.43 5.17
C ARG A 96 -7.10 22.65 4.49
N TYR A 97 -7.67 21.61 3.87
CA TYR A 97 -8.87 21.75 3.04
C TYR A 97 -10.16 21.37 3.77
N TRP A 98 -10.10 20.55 4.82
CA TRP A 98 -11.30 20.09 5.52
C TRP A 98 -11.40 20.63 6.95
N SER A 99 -10.51 20.23 7.87
CA SER A 99 -10.43 20.75 9.24
C SER A 99 -9.23 20.18 10.01
N LYS A 100 -8.79 20.87 11.08
CA LYS A 100 -7.79 20.34 12.03
C LYS A 100 -8.16 18.96 12.61
N ARG A 101 -9.45 18.73 12.87
CA ARG A 101 -9.95 17.44 13.36
C ARG A 101 -9.78 16.34 12.32
N ALA A 102 -10.15 16.62 11.06
CA ALA A 102 -9.99 15.68 9.96
C ALA A 102 -8.51 15.33 9.76
N GLY A 103 -7.60 16.30 9.84
CA GLY A 103 -6.17 16.07 9.75
C GLY A 103 -5.58 15.20 10.85
N PHE A 104 -6.04 15.38 12.10
CA PHE A 104 -5.67 14.53 13.23
C PHE A 104 -6.11 13.08 13.02
N ILE A 105 -7.38 12.87 12.67
CA ILE A 105 -7.95 11.53 12.45
C ILE A 105 -7.24 10.84 11.29
N SER A 106 -7.09 11.55 10.16
CA SER A 106 -6.42 11.07 8.95
C SER A 106 -4.99 10.61 9.23
N GLY A 107 -4.20 11.42 9.95
CA GLY A 107 -2.81 11.09 10.23
C GLY A 107 -2.64 9.91 11.20
N TRP A 108 -3.39 9.88 12.30
CA TRP A 108 -3.32 8.77 13.26
C TRP A 108 -3.87 7.46 12.69
N ASN A 109 -4.96 7.53 11.91
CA ASN A 109 -5.50 6.35 11.23
C ASN A 109 -4.52 5.80 10.20
N TYR A 110 -3.83 6.66 9.45
CA TYR A 110 -2.83 6.19 8.51
C TYR A 110 -1.62 5.55 9.19
N TRP A 111 -1.11 6.17 10.26
CA TRP A 111 -0.04 5.57 11.04
C TRP A 111 -0.46 4.19 11.58
N PHE A 112 -1.65 4.09 12.15
CA PHE A 112 -2.21 2.83 12.63
C PHE A 112 -2.36 1.79 11.51
N ASN A 113 -2.87 2.19 10.34
CA ASN A 113 -2.99 1.33 9.17
C ASN A 113 -1.64 0.70 8.80
N TYR A 114 -0.58 1.49 8.67
CA TYR A 114 0.73 0.97 8.29
C TYR A 114 1.42 0.19 9.40
N ILE A 115 1.10 0.43 10.67
CA ILE A 115 1.47 -0.50 11.74
C ILE A 115 0.84 -1.86 11.46
N LEU A 116 -0.47 -1.94 11.22
CA LEU A 116 -1.16 -3.20 10.96
C LEU A 116 -0.64 -3.90 9.70
N VAL A 117 -0.48 -3.17 8.58
CA VAL A 117 0.14 -3.71 7.36
C VAL A 117 1.51 -4.31 7.68
N SER A 118 2.35 -3.59 8.44
CA SER A 118 3.65 -4.12 8.88
C SER A 118 3.54 -5.41 9.70
N MET A 119 2.52 -5.52 10.55
CA MET A 119 2.26 -6.74 11.31
C MET A 119 1.82 -7.90 10.39
N VAL A 120 1.01 -7.61 9.36
CA VAL A 120 0.61 -8.59 8.33
C VAL A 120 1.84 -9.10 7.58
N GLU A 121 2.72 -8.20 7.13
CA GLU A 121 3.96 -8.57 6.43
C GLU A 121 4.83 -9.51 7.29
N LEU A 122 5.03 -9.17 8.56
CA LEU A 122 5.79 -10.01 9.50
C LEU A 122 5.11 -11.34 9.82
N SER A 123 3.78 -11.43 9.74
CA SER A 123 3.06 -12.68 9.98
C SER A 123 3.30 -13.74 8.89
N VAL A 124 3.59 -13.31 7.67
CA VAL A 124 3.78 -14.21 6.53
C VAL A 124 5.26 -14.49 6.26
N VAL A 125 6.18 -13.61 6.69
CA VAL A 125 7.62 -13.74 6.41
C VAL A 125 8.18 -15.11 6.81
N GLY A 126 7.71 -15.67 7.93
CA GLY A 126 8.09 -17.00 8.39
C GLY A 126 7.67 -18.11 7.42
N LYS A 127 6.49 -18.02 6.82
CA LYS A 127 6.00 -19.00 5.84
C LYS A 127 6.88 -19.05 4.60
N PHE A 128 7.33 -17.90 4.11
CA PHE A 128 8.29 -17.85 3.00
C PHE A 128 9.66 -18.42 3.39
N VAL A 129 10.13 -18.21 4.62
CA VAL A 129 11.39 -18.82 5.10
C VAL A 129 11.26 -20.34 5.23
N ASN A 130 10.10 -20.82 5.70
CA ASN A 130 9.85 -22.25 5.90
C ASN A 130 9.86 -23.08 4.63
N TYR A 131 9.60 -22.46 3.47
CA TYR A 131 9.73 -23.13 2.18
C TYR A 131 11.13 -23.75 1.97
N TRP A 132 12.20 -23.09 2.43
CA TRP A 132 13.56 -23.69 2.40
C TRP A 132 13.97 -24.28 3.74
N PHE A 133 13.54 -23.66 4.84
CA PHE A 133 13.99 -23.99 6.20
C PHE A 133 12.78 -24.26 7.11
N PRO A 134 12.09 -25.41 6.95
CA PRO A 134 10.85 -25.70 7.68
C PRO A 134 11.06 -25.82 9.20
N ALA A 135 12.28 -26.09 9.65
CA ALA A 135 12.62 -26.20 11.06
C ALA A 135 12.69 -24.85 11.81
N ILE A 136 12.72 -23.71 11.11
CA ILE A 136 12.79 -22.39 11.74
C ILE A 136 11.39 -21.96 12.20
N PRO A 137 11.16 -21.67 13.49
CA PRO A 137 9.86 -21.17 13.92
C PRO A 137 9.53 -19.82 13.27
N THR A 138 8.30 -19.66 12.78
CA THR A 138 7.85 -18.46 12.03
C THR A 138 8.07 -17.15 12.78
N TRP A 139 7.89 -17.13 14.10
CA TRP A 139 8.12 -15.97 14.95
C TRP A 139 9.60 -15.54 15.00
N VAL A 140 10.55 -16.48 14.87
CA VAL A 140 11.99 -16.16 14.83
C VAL A 140 12.30 -15.38 13.57
N SER A 141 11.78 -15.83 12.43
CA SER A 141 11.89 -15.11 11.16
C SER A 141 11.28 -13.71 11.29
N ALA A 142 10.08 -13.59 11.86
CA ALA A 142 9.43 -12.29 12.10
C ALA A 142 10.32 -11.35 12.94
N ALA A 143 10.90 -11.83 14.04
CA ALA A 143 11.77 -11.05 14.90
C ALA A 143 13.06 -10.59 14.19
N VAL A 144 13.71 -11.49 13.44
CA VAL A 144 14.94 -11.19 12.70
C VAL A 144 14.67 -10.13 11.63
N PHE A 145 13.62 -10.30 10.82
CA PHE A 145 13.28 -9.33 9.79
C PHE A 145 12.82 -7.99 10.36
N LEU A 146 12.13 -7.98 11.52
CA LEU A 146 11.83 -6.75 12.26
C LEU A 146 13.09 -5.94 12.54
N VAL A 147 14.11 -6.58 13.13
CA VAL A 147 15.36 -5.93 13.50
C VAL A 147 16.12 -5.45 12.26
N ILE A 148 16.21 -6.28 11.21
CA ILE A 148 16.90 -5.93 9.96
C ILE A 148 16.28 -4.69 9.30
N ILE A 149 14.95 -4.67 9.15
CA ILE A 149 14.26 -3.56 8.49
C ILE A 149 14.27 -2.28 9.35
N CYS A 150 14.15 -2.43 10.67
CA CYS A 150 14.33 -1.31 11.59
C CYS A 150 15.74 -0.71 11.47
N ALA A 151 16.78 -1.54 11.45
CA ALA A 151 18.16 -1.10 11.27
C ALA A 151 18.35 -0.40 9.91
N ALA A 152 17.80 -0.96 8.83
CA ALA A 152 17.86 -0.37 7.49
C ALA A 152 17.22 1.04 7.46
N ASN A 153 16.08 1.23 8.12
CA ASN A 153 15.40 2.53 8.20
C ASN A 153 16.18 3.61 8.97
N LEU A 154 17.12 3.21 9.83
CA LEU A 154 17.98 4.14 10.57
C LEU A 154 19.20 4.61 9.74
N LEU A 155 19.54 3.93 8.64
CA LEU A 155 20.75 4.23 7.84
C LEU A 155 20.64 5.48 6.97
N GLY A 156 19.42 5.93 6.62
CA GLY A 156 19.15 7.16 5.88
C GLY A 156 18.26 6.99 4.64
N VAL A 157 17.60 8.08 4.24
CA VAL A 157 16.59 8.12 3.15
C VAL A 157 17.14 7.69 1.79
N SER A 158 18.38 8.05 1.47
CA SER A 158 19.00 7.65 0.20
C SER A 158 19.24 6.14 0.11
N LYS A 159 19.64 5.48 1.22
CA LYS A 159 19.81 4.03 1.26
C LYS A 159 18.47 3.32 1.14
N PHE A 160 17.44 3.82 1.82
CA PHE A 160 16.06 3.35 1.65
C PHE A 160 15.62 3.37 0.18
N GLY A 161 15.80 4.51 -0.52
CA GLY A 161 15.40 4.63 -1.93
C GLY A 161 16.12 3.67 -2.87
N GLU A 162 17.40 3.36 -2.60
CA GLU A 162 18.15 2.35 -3.35
C GLU A 162 17.69 0.91 -3.03
N PHE A 163 17.38 0.58 -1.78
CA PHE A 163 16.82 -0.75 -1.45
C PHE A 163 15.48 -0.97 -2.14
N GLU A 164 14.57 0.00 -2.09
CA GLU A 164 13.27 -0.09 -2.77
C GLU A 164 13.41 -0.17 -4.28
N PHE A 165 14.38 0.56 -4.87
CA PHE A 165 14.68 0.45 -6.29
C PHE A 165 14.99 -0.99 -6.71
N TRP A 166 15.88 -1.66 -5.98
CA TRP A 166 16.26 -3.04 -6.28
C TRP A 166 15.13 -4.03 -5.99
N PHE A 167 14.43 -3.89 -4.85
CA PHE A 167 13.29 -4.74 -4.54
C PHE A 167 12.17 -4.64 -5.57
N ALA A 168 11.89 -3.43 -6.07
CA ALA A 168 10.89 -3.23 -7.12
C ALA A 168 11.32 -3.92 -8.43
N ILE A 169 12.58 -3.77 -8.86
CA ILE A 169 13.08 -4.41 -10.09
C ILE A 169 12.98 -5.94 -10.00
N ILE A 170 13.43 -6.53 -8.89
CA ILE A 170 13.37 -7.99 -8.67
C ILE A 170 11.93 -8.48 -8.81
N LYS A 171 10.97 -7.79 -8.17
CA LYS A 171 9.54 -8.11 -8.27
C LYS A 171 9.00 -8.04 -9.70
N ILE A 172 9.28 -6.95 -10.41
CA ILE A 172 8.77 -6.73 -11.77
C ILE A 172 9.29 -7.81 -12.72
N VAL A 173 10.61 -8.03 -12.72
CA VAL A 173 11.25 -9.03 -13.58
C VAL A 173 10.71 -10.43 -13.28
N ALA A 174 10.58 -10.78 -12.00
CA ALA A 174 10.08 -12.08 -11.59
C ALA A 174 8.64 -12.34 -12.01
N VAL A 175 7.74 -11.36 -11.89
CA VAL A 175 6.35 -11.53 -12.32
C VAL A 175 6.24 -11.62 -13.83
N ILE A 176 7.02 -10.82 -14.58
CA ILE A 176 7.07 -10.95 -16.05
C ILE A 176 7.61 -12.33 -16.44
N ALA A 177 8.69 -12.79 -15.81
CA ALA A 177 9.26 -14.11 -16.06
C ALA A 177 8.26 -15.23 -15.72
N MET A 178 7.50 -15.09 -14.64
CA MET A 178 6.43 -16.01 -14.27
C MET A 178 5.33 -16.06 -15.35
N ILE A 179 4.85 -14.91 -15.81
CA ILE A 179 3.85 -14.83 -16.88
C ILE A 179 4.36 -15.51 -18.16
N VAL A 180 5.59 -15.20 -18.59
CA VAL A 180 6.19 -15.81 -19.77
C VAL A 180 6.37 -17.32 -19.58
N GLY A 181 6.82 -17.77 -18.41
CA GLY A 181 6.98 -19.18 -18.09
C GLY A 181 5.64 -19.93 -18.08
N GLY A 182 4.60 -19.38 -17.47
CA GLY A 182 3.26 -19.97 -17.48
C GLY A 182 2.64 -20.00 -18.88
N LEU A 183 2.86 -18.97 -19.71
CA LEU A 183 2.48 -19.01 -21.13
C LEU A 183 3.24 -20.09 -21.89
N ALA A 184 4.53 -20.29 -21.61
CA ALA A 184 5.29 -21.39 -22.21
C ALA A 184 4.72 -22.76 -21.81
N VAL A 185 4.32 -22.95 -20.55
CA VAL A 185 3.64 -24.17 -20.08
C VAL A 185 2.37 -24.44 -20.89
N ILE A 186 1.56 -23.41 -21.14
CA ILE A 186 0.33 -23.50 -21.94
C ILE A 186 0.64 -23.82 -23.41
N ILE A 187 1.57 -23.09 -24.03
CA ILE A 187 1.90 -23.20 -25.46
C ILE A 187 2.55 -24.55 -25.79
N PHE A 188 3.50 -24.99 -24.96
CA PHE A 188 4.19 -26.27 -25.14
C PHE A 188 3.44 -27.46 -24.53
N ALA A 189 2.26 -27.22 -23.93
CA ALA A 189 1.44 -28.23 -23.28
C ALA A 189 2.24 -29.11 -22.30
N LEU A 190 3.08 -28.46 -21.48
CA LEU A 190 3.90 -29.18 -20.50
C LEU A 190 2.99 -29.88 -19.47
N PRO A 191 3.35 -31.10 -19.03
CA PRO A 191 2.58 -31.80 -18.02
C PRO A 191 2.61 -31.03 -16.69
N THR A 192 1.45 -30.96 -16.03
CA THR A 192 1.27 -30.37 -14.71
C THR A 192 0.98 -31.48 -13.69
N ALA A 193 1.31 -31.26 -12.42
CA ALA A 193 1.08 -32.22 -11.34
C ALA A 193 -0.40 -32.55 -11.13
N SER A 194 -1.32 -31.66 -11.54
CA SER A 194 -2.76 -31.91 -11.48
C SER A 194 -3.27 -32.88 -12.56
N GLY A 195 -2.45 -33.20 -13.57
CA GLY A 195 -2.87 -33.95 -14.75
C GLY A 195 -3.82 -33.19 -15.68
N ILE A 196 -4.23 -31.97 -15.31
CA ILE A 196 -5.09 -31.11 -16.12
C ILE A 196 -4.23 -30.28 -17.05
N LYS A 197 -4.50 -30.37 -18.35
CA LYS A 197 -3.78 -29.61 -19.38
C LYS A 197 -3.88 -28.10 -19.10
N ALA A 198 -2.73 -27.44 -19.02
CA ALA A 198 -2.67 -25.99 -18.89
C ALA A 198 -3.33 -25.30 -20.10
N SER A 199 -4.34 -24.47 -19.84
CA SER A 199 -5.12 -23.78 -20.87
C SER A 199 -5.97 -22.67 -20.25
N PHE A 200 -6.18 -21.57 -20.98
CA PHE A 200 -7.19 -20.57 -20.60
C PHE A 200 -8.62 -21.12 -20.59
N ALA A 201 -8.86 -22.30 -21.20
CA ALA A 201 -10.12 -23.02 -21.05
C ALA A 201 -10.42 -23.36 -19.58
N ASN A 202 -9.39 -23.56 -18.74
CA ASN A 202 -9.55 -23.86 -17.32
C ASN A 202 -10.34 -22.79 -16.55
N TRP A 203 -10.40 -21.56 -17.06
CA TRP A 203 -11.26 -20.51 -16.50
C TRP A 203 -12.76 -20.80 -16.63
N PHE A 204 -13.15 -21.65 -17.57
CA PHE A 204 -14.54 -21.90 -17.95
C PHE A 204 -14.94 -23.37 -17.88
N THR A 205 -13.99 -24.30 -18.00
CA THR A 205 -14.25 -25.74 -18.11
C THR A 205 -14.12 -26.49 -16.79
N LEU A 206 -13.47 -25.90 -15.78
CA LEU A 206 -13.45 -26.47 -14.44
C LEU A 206 -14.82 -26.29 -13.76
N GLU A 207 -15.12 -27.12 -12.76
CA GLU A 207 -16.43 -27.09 -12.08
C GLU A 207 -16.81 -25.66 -11.64
N GLY A 208 -18.05 -25.28 -11.94
CA GLY A 208 -18.59 -23.95 -11.68
C GLY A 208 -18.21 -22.85 -12.70
N GLY A 209 -17.32 -23.14 -13.65
CA GLY A 209 -16.95 -22.23 -14.73
C GLY A 209 -16.27 -20.95 -14.24
N PHE A 210 -16.57 -19.82 -14.87
CA PHE A 210 -15.93 -18.54 -14.54
C PHE A 210 -16.39 -17.96 -13.19
N PHE A 211 -17.63 -18.25 -12.78
CA PHE A 211 -18.22 -17.84 -11.50
C PHE A 211 -18.55 -19.08 -10.65
N PRO A 212 -17.54 -19.84 -10.19
CA PRO A 212 -17.79 -21.13 -9.56
C PRO A 212 -18.52 -21.04 -8.22
N ASN A 213 -18.38 -19.90 -7.54
CA ASN A 213 -19.03 -19.59 -6.27
C ASN A 213 -20.09 -18.47 -6.42
N GLY A 214 -20.54 -18.20 -7.66
CA GLY A 214 -21.50 -17.14 -7.96
C GLY A 214 -21.01 -15.72 -7.63
N LEU A 215 -21.94 -14.77 -7.58
CA LEU A 215 -21.65 -13.40 -7.13
C LEU A 215 -21.48 -13.32 -5.62
N MET A 216 -22.36 -14.01 -4.89
CA MET A 216 -22.34 -14.15 -3.44
C MET A 216 -23.25 -15.31 -3.06
N GLU A 217 -22.68 -16.34 -2.43
CA GLU A 217 -23.40 -17.55 -2.03
C GLU A 217 -23.03 -17.95 -0.60
N GLN A 218 -23.94 -18.63 0.10
CA GLN A 218 -23.66 -19.18 1.42
C GLN A 218 -23.27 -20.66 1.28
N THR A 219 -22.11 -21.01 1.81
CA THR A 219 -21.64 -22.39 1.87
C THR A 219 -22.47 -23.21 2.86
N LYS A 220 -22.35 -24.55 2.78
CA LYS A 220 -23.03 -25.47 3.70
C LYS A 220 -22.64 -25.24 5.16
N ASP A 221 -21.45 -24.72 5.40
CA ASP A 221 -20.92 -24.41 6.74
C ASP A 221 -21.36 -23.02 7.24
N GLY A 222 -22.23 -22.33 6.48
CA GLY A 222 -22.80 -21.03 6.83
C GLY A 222 -21.90 -19.83 6.51
N THR A 223 -20.71 -20.04 5.92
CA THR A 223 -19.80 -18.98 5.50
C THR A 223 -20.20 -18.39 4.15
N TRP A 224 -19.86 -17.13 3.89
CA TRP A 224 -20.14 -16.48 2.62
C TRP A 224 -18.95 -16.59 1.66
N THR A 225 -19.22 -16.90 0.40
CA THR A 225 -18.25 -17.03 -0.68
C THR A 225 -18.74 -16.28 -1.94
N GLY A 226 -17.92 -16.23 -3.00
CA GLY A 226 -18.26 -15.61 -4.28
C GLY A 226 -17.45 -14.35 -4.59
N LEU A 227 -17.70 -13.79 -5.79
CA LEU A 227 -16.98 -12.62 -6.30
C LEU A 227 -16.96 -11.43 -5.33
N LEU A 228 -18.10 -11.12 -4.72
CA LEU A 228 -18.24 -10.00 -3.80
C LEU A 228 -17.44 -10.21 -2.51
N MET A 229 -17.30 -11.45 -2.04
CA MET A 229 -16.48 -11.74 -0.86
C MET A 229 -14.99 -11.63 -1.18
N ALA A 230 -14.54 -12.08 -2.35
CA ALA A 230 -13.17 -11.91 -2.78
C ALA A 230 -12.79 -10.43 -2.95
N LEU A 231 -13.74 -9.57 -3.35
CA LEU A 231 -13.51 -8.12 -3.45
C LEU A 231 -12.96 -7.53 -2.15
N VAL A 232 -13.43 -7.98 -0.99
CA VAL A 232 -12.96 -7.51 0.31
C VAL A 232 -11.47 -7.80 0.52
N VAL A 233 -11.03 -9.03 0.21
CA VAL A 233 -9.62 -9.45 0.32
C VAL A 233 -8.77 -8.71 -0.72
N VAL A 234 -9.27 -8.59 -1.95
CA VAL A 234 -8.61 -7.86 -3.04
C VAL A 234 -8.33 -6.40 -2.69
N MET A 235 -9.22 -5.73 -1.93
CA MET A 235 -9.00 -4.35 -1.51
C MET A 235 -7.72 -4.21 -0.66
N PHE A 236 -7.38 -5.19 0.18
CA PHE A 236 -6.12 -5.16 0.93
C PHE A 236 -4.90 -5.10 0.01
N SER A 237 -4.91 -5.87 -1.07
CA SER A 237 -3.80 -5.94 -2.04
C SER A 237 -3.50 -4.59 -2.70
N PHE A 238 -4.46 -3.66 -2.72
CA PHE A 238 -4.28 -2.32 -3.27
C PHE A 238 -3.80 -1.27 -2.25
N GLY A 239 -3.60 -1.64 -0.99
CA GLY A 239 -2.88 -0.81 -0.02
C GLY A 239 -1.47 -0.47 -0.52
N GLY A 240 -0.92 0.67 -0.11
CA GLY A 240 0.43 1.09 -0.54
C GLY A 240 0.44 1.98 -1.78
N THR A 241 -0.64 1.99 -2.56
CA THR A 241 -0.73 2.78 -3.79
C THR A 241 -0.81 4.29 -3.51
N GLU A 242 -1.36 4.66 -2.36
CA GLU A 242 -1.44 6.02 -1.86
C GLU A 242 -0.10 6.58 -1.36
N LEU A 243 0.96 5.77 -1.27
CA LEU A 243 2.29 6.20 -0.82
C LEU A 243 2.90 7.28 -1.73
N ILE A 244 2.44 7.36 -2.99
CA ILE A 244 2.74 8.46 -3.93
C ILE A 244 2.45 9.83 -3.30
N GLY A 245 1.37 9.96 -2.52
CA GLY A 245 1.05 11.23 -1.87
C GLY A 245 2.07 11.64 -0.81
N ILE A 246 2.70 10.67 -0.12
CA ILE A 246 3.72 10.96 0.90
C ILE A 246 5.03 11.38 0.24
N THR A 247 5.41 10.70 -0.84
CA THR A 247 6.65 10.99 -1.58
C THR A 247 6.54 12.24 -2.44
N ALA A 248 5.33 12.75 -2.71
CA ALA A 248 5.09 14.01 -3.41
C ALA A 248 5.88 15.19 -2.84
N GLY A 249 5.91 15.33 -1.49
CA GLY A 249 6.65 16.40 -0.82
C GLY A 249 8.19 16.30 -0.90
N GLU A 250 8.70 15.13 -1.31
CA GLU A 250 10.13 14.85 -1.49
C GLU A 250 10.53 14.77 -2.98
N THR A 251 9.60 15.06 -3.90
CA THR A 251 9.80 14.97 -5.36
C THR A 251 10.34 16.27 -5.95
N GLU A 252 11.33 16.17 -6.86
CA GLU A 252 11.93 17.32 -7.56
C GLU A 252 10.97 17.98 -8.55
N ASP A 253 10.23 17.17 -9.33
CA ASP A 253 9.20 17.63 -10.28
C ASP A 253 7.87 16.90 -10.04
N PRO A 254 7.06 17.36 -9.05
CA PRO A 254 5.77 16.77 -8.71
C PRO A 254 4.79 16.77 -9.89
N ARG A 255 4.80 17.83 -10.70
CA ARG A 255 3.87 18.05 -11.81
C ARG A 255 4.00 17.02 -12.92
N ARG A 256 5.21 16.52 -13.19
CA ARG A 256 5.40 15.44 -14.17
C ARG A 256 5.43 14.06 -13.54
N THR A 257 6.05 13.93 -12.38
CA THR A 257 6.34 12.62 -11.77
C THR A 257 5.09 11.98 -11.16
N ILE A 258 4.26 12.75 -10.45
CA ILE A 258 3.06 12.24 -9.79
C ILE A 258 2.01 11.76 -10.81
N PRO A 259 1.67 12.53 -11.87
CA PRO A 259 0.74 12.05 -12.89
C PRO A 259 1.18 10.76 -13.58
N ARG A 260 2.47 10.66 -13.92
CA ARG A 260 3.03 9.46 -14.55
C ARG A 260 2.93 8.25 -13.62
N ALA A 261 3.40 8.38 -12.38
CA ALA A 261 3.31 7.31 -11.38
C ALA A 261 1.87 6.88 -11.09
N THR A 262 0.93 7.82 -11.13
CA THR A 262 -0.51 7.53 -10.96
C THR A 262 -1.07 6.74 -12.13
N ASN A 263 -0.75 7.12 -13.37
CA ASN A 263 -1.24 6.41 -14.55
C ASN A 263 -0.60 5.02 -14.69
N ASP A 264 0.65 4.84 -14.24
CA ASP A 264 1.34 3.55 -14.23
C ASP A 264 0.66 2.51 -13.32
N ILE A 265 -0.20 2.94 -12.38
CA ILE A 265 -1.04 2.05 -11.57
C ILE A 265 -1.92 1.14 -12.44
N ILE A 266 -2.43 1.64 -13.57
CA ILE A 266 -3.30 0.86 -14.47
C ILE A 266 -2.52 -0.33 -15.03
N TRP A 267 -1.33 -0.08 -15.57
CA TRP A 267 -0.45 -1.15 -16.06
C TRP A 267 -0.09 -2.14 -14.95
N ARG A 268 0.10 -1.64 -13.72
CA ARG A 268 0.34 -2.51 -12.57
C ARG A 268 -0.85 -3.45 -12.31
N ILE A 269 -2.08 -2.94 -12.32
CA ILE A 269 -3.29 -3.74 -12.15
C ILE A 269 -3.39 -4.80 -13.25
N LEU A 270 -3.22 -4.40 -14.51
CA LEU A 270 -3.36 -5.30 -15.65
C LEU A 270 -2.29 -6.40 -15.68
N VAL A 271 -1.03 -6.08 -15.40
CA VAL A 271 0.07 -7.06 -15.50
C VAL A 271 0.17 -7.92 -14.24
N PHE A 272 0.27 -7.31 -13.06
CA PHE A 272 0.58 -8.04 -11.82
C PHE A 272 -0.62 -8.76 -11.23
N TYR A 273 -1.83 -8.25 -11.45
CA TYR A 273 -3.03 -8.83 -10.87
C TYR A 273 -3.78 -9.64 -11.91
N ILE A 274 -4.18 -9.01 -13.03
CA ILE A 274 -4.98 -9.70 -14.04
C ILE A 274 -4.15 -10.72 -14.83
N GLY A 275 -3.03 -10.27 -15.40
CA GLY A 275 -2.16 -11.12 -16.24
C GLY A 275 -1.56 -12.28 -15.46
N ALA A 276 -0.93 -11.99 -14.33
CA ALA A 276 -0.30 -13.00 -13.49
C ALA A 276 -1.29 -14.05 -12.95
N LEU A 277 -2.37 -13.62 -12.29
CA LEU A 277 -3.34 -14.57 -11.73
C LEU A 277 -4.11 -15.31 -12.82
N GLY A 278 -4.39 -14.64 -13.94
CA GLY A 278 -5.01 -15.26 -15.10
C GLY A 278 -4.16 -16.41 -15.66
N VAL A 279 -2.85 -16.21 -15.81
CA VAL A 279 -1.92 -17.27 -16.24
C VAL A 279 -1.82 -18.36 -15.18
N ILE A 280 -1.72 -18.02 -13.89
CA ILE A 280 -1.69 -19.00 -12.80
C ILE A 280 -2.92 -19.92 -12.84
N MET A 281 -4.13 -19.37 -12.95
CA MET A 281 -5.38 -20.16 -13.02
C MET A 281 -5.59 -20.86 -14.37
N ALA A 282 -4.87 -20.46 -15.43
CA ALA A 282 -4.84 -21.21 -16.67
C ALA A 282 -3.94 -22.44 -16.57
N VAL A 283 -2.87 -22.38 -15.78
CA VAL A 283 -1.93 -23.50 -15.57
C VAL A 283 -2.40 -24.44 -14.46
N ILE A 284 -2.81 -23.90 -13.32
CA ILE A 284 -3.23 -24.66 -12.13
C ILE A 284 -4.74 -24.52 -11.93
N PRO A 285 -5.47 -25.62 -11.71
CA PRO A 285 -6.88 -25.57 -11.34
C PRO A 285 -7.10 -24.69 -10.09
N TRP A 286 -8.01 -23.73 -10.19
CA TRP A 286 -8.25 -22.73 -9.14
C TRP A 286 -8.59 -23.33 -7.77
N ASN A 287 -9.26 -24.48 -7.75
CA ASN A 287 -9.66 -25.22 -6.55
C ASN A 287 -8.51 -26.02 -5.89
N THR A 288 -7.33 -26.06 -6.53
CA THR A 288 -6.10 -26.67 -6.00
C THR A 288 -5.05 -25.62 -5.61
N ILE A 289 -5.33 -24.34 -5.86
CA ILE A 289 -4.43 -23.25 -5.52
C ILE A 289 -4.51 -22.96 -4.02
N GLY A 290 -3.35 -22.88 -3.38
CA GLY A 290 -3.19 -22.79 -1.93
C GLY A 290 -2.80 -24.13 -1.30
N GLY A 291 -2.76 -24.15 0.04
CA GLY A 291 -2.26 -25.27 0.84
C GLY A 291 -1.18 -24.83 1.83
N ASP A 292 -0.92 -25.63 2.87
CA ASP A 292 0.05 -25.29 3.91
C ASP A 292 1.50 -25.42 3.44
N ASP A 293 1.77 -26.27 2.46
CA ASP A 293 3.12 -26.59 1.98
C ASP A 293 3.68 -25.53 1.00
N VAL A 294 2.82 -24.78 0.31
CA VAL A 294 3.23 -23.78 -0.67
C VAL A 294 2.64 -22.42 -0.31
N PRO A 295 3.46 -21.44 0.12
CA PRO A 295 2.97 -20.19 0.68
C PRO A 295 2.34 -19.24 -0.36
N SER A 296 2.52 -19.48 -1.66
CA SER A 296 2.08 -18.55 -2.70
C SER A 296 1.65 -19.25 -4.00
N PRO A 297 0.55 -18.83 -4.65
CA PRO A 297 0.16 -19.32 -5.98
C PRO A 297 1.24 -19.07 -7.04
N PHE A 298 2.03 -18.01 -6.85
CA PHE A 298 3.15 -17.68 -7.73
C PHE A 298 4.30 -18.68 -7.60
N VAL A 299 4.49 -19.28 -6.43
CA VAL A 299 5.47 -20.36 -6.23
C VAL A 299 4.90 -21.68 -6.74
N GLN A 300 3.62 -21.93 -6.47
CA GLN A 300 2.92 -23.17 -6.79
C GLN A 300 2.92 -23.49 -8.30
N ILE A 301 2.88 -22.48 -9.17
CA ILE A 301 2.90 -22.69 -10.62
C ILE A 301 4.10 -23.51 -11.07
N PHE A 302 5.32 -23.16 -10.66
CA PHE A 302 6.53 -23.85 -11.12
C PHE A 302 6.77 -25.15 -10.35
N ASP A 303 6.32 -25.22 -9.10
CA ASP A 303 6.36 -26.45 -8.32
C ASP A 303 5.46 -27.52 -8.96
N SER A 304 4.29 -27.12 -9.46
CA SER A 304 3.36 -28.00 -10.17
C SER A 304 3.90 -28.55 -11.49
N VAL A 305 4.90 -27.91 -12.11
CA VAL A 305 5.52 -28.36 -13.38
C VAL A 305 6.88 -29.02 -13.11
N GLY A 306 7.26 -29.23 -11.84
CA GLY A 306 8.53 -29.87 -11.46
C GLY A 306 9.78 -28.98 -11.61
N ILE A 307 9.61 -27.66 -11.78
CA ILE A 307 10.73 -26.71 -11.89
C ILE A 307 11.01 -26.09 -10.52
N HIS A 308 11.44 -26.92 -9.56
CA HIS A 308 11.66 -26.51 -8.16
C HIS A 308 12.66 -25.35 -8.00
N ALA A 309 13.66 -25.24 -8.88
CA ALA A 309 14.59 -24.11 -8.89
C ALA A 309 13.89 -22.77 -9.16
N ALA A 310 12.94 -22.74 -10.11
CA ALA A 310 12.15 -21.55 -10.41
C ALA A 310 11.16 -21.24 -9.28
N ALA A 311 10.56 -22.26 -8.66
CA ALA A 311 9.71 -22.12 -7.49
C ALA A 311 10.49 -21.47 -6.31
N GLY A 312 11.70 -21.95 -6.02
CA GLY A 312 12.59 -21.36 -5.02
C GLY A 312 12.96 -19.91 -5.33
N ILE A 313 13.29 -19.57 -6.58
CA ILE A 313 13.59 -18.17 -6.97
C ILE A 313 12.36 -17.28 -6.75
N LEU A 314 11.16 -17.73 -7.14
CA LEU A 314 9.96 -16.95 -6.90
C LEU A 314 9.60 -16.84 -5.42
N ASN A 315 9.88 -17.85 -4.61
CA ASN A 315 9.71 -17.77 -3.17
C ASN A 315 10.63 -16.68 -2.57
N PHE A 316 11.87 -16.58 -3.06
CA PHE A 316 12.78 -15.47 -2.71
C PHE A 316 12.25 -14.11 -3.14
N VAL A 317 11.71 -14.00 -4.35
CA VAL A 317 11.06 -12.78 -4.81
C VAL A 317 9.91 -12.39 -3.88
N CYS A 318 9.03 -13.35 -3.53
CA CYS A 318 7.91 -13.09 -2.62
C CYS A 318 8.40 -12.61 -1.24
N LEU A 319 9.44 -13.24 -0.68
CA LEU A 319 10.06 -12.79 0.56
C LEU A 319 10.59 -11.35 0.46
N THR A 320 11.25 -10.99 -0.65
CA THR A 320 11.70 -9.60 -0.88
C THR A 320 10.54 -8.62 -1.06
N ALA A 321 9.42 -9.06 -1.62
CA ALA A 321 8.22 -8.25 -1.77
C ALA A 321 7.66 -7.85 -0.41
N VAL A 322 7.53 -8.83 0.50
CA VAL A 322 7.04 -8.63 1.87
C VAL A 322 7.95 -7.69 2.66
N MET A 323 9.28 -7.90 2.56
CA MET A 323 10.27 -7.02 3.18
C MET A 323 10.18 -5.57 2.67
N SER A 324 9.97 -5.37 1.36
CA SER A 324 9.84 -4.05 0.74
C SER A 324 8.59 -3.30 1.21
N VAL A 325 7.46 -3.99 1.36
CA VAL A 325 6.23 -3.37 1.90
C VAL A 325 6.45 -2.97 3.36
N TYR A 326 7.05 -3.83 4.19
CA TYR A 326 7.33 -3.48 5.58
C TYR A 326 8.30 -2.29 5.70
N ASN A 327 9.38 -2.30 4.90
CA ASN A 327 10.34 -1.21 4.84
C ASN A 327 9.68 0.13 4.46
N SER A 328 8.84 0.12 3.42
CA SER A 328 8.07 1.29 2.98
C SER A 328 7.05 1.75 4.02
N GLY A 329 6.43 0.82 4.75
CA GLY A 329 5.50 1.14 5.83
C GLY A 329 6.17 1.81 7.03
N LEU A 330 7.33 1.31 7.45
CA LEU A 330 8.10 1.92 8.53
C LEU A 330 8.62 3.32 8.14
N TYR A 331 9.01 3.49 6.87
CA TYR A 331 9.34 4.78 6.28
C TYR A 331 8.18 5.78 6.34
N ALA A 332 6.98 5.33 5.95
CA ALA A 332 5.76 6.14 5.94
C ALA A 332 5.33 6.53 7.37
N ASN A 333 5.32 5.57 8.29
CA ASN A 333 4.95 5.76 9.70
C ASN A 333 5.83 6.79 10.41
N SER A 334 7.15 6.67 10.22
CA SER A 334 8.10 7.59 10.87
C SER A 334 7.90 9.05 10.42
N ARG A 335 7.54 9.27 9.15
CA ARG A 335 7.21 10.60 8.60
C ARG A 335 5.84 11.08 9.01
N MET A 336 4.86 10.19 9.11
CA MET A 336 3.53 10.54 9.56
C MET A 336 3.57 11.05 11.02
N LEU A 337 4.26 10.33 11.90
CA LEU A 337 4.47 10.77 13.28
C LEU A 337 5.23 12.11 13.36
N TYR A 338 6.25 12.29 12.52
CA TYR A 338 6.96 13.56 12.42
C TYR A 338 6.02 14.70 12.00
N SER A 339 5.20 14.51 10.97
CA SER A 339 4.23 15.50 10.49
C SER A 339 3.18 15.84 11.56
N LEU A 340 2.62 14.82 12.22
CA LEU A 340 1.68 15.01 13.33
C LEU A 340 2.30 15.80 14.48
N ALA A 341 3.55 15.52 14.83
CA ALA A 341 4.25 16.26 15.88
C ALA A 341 4.48 17.73 15.49
N LYS A 342 4.85 18.00 14.23
CA LYS A 342 4.99 19.38 13.71
C LYS A 342 3.66 20.14 13.65
N GLN A 343 2.55 19.44 13.48
CA GLN A 343 1.20 20.01 13.56
C GLN A 343 0.68 20.16 15.01
N GLY A 344 1.47 19.76 16.01
CA GLY A 344 1.06 19.78 17.42
C GLY A 344 -0.04 18.77 17.75
N ASN A 345 -0.11 17.68 16.97
CA ASN A 345 -1.08 16.58 17.05
C ASN A 345 -0.45 15.27 17.58
N ALA A 346 0.87 15.28 17.88
CA ALA A 346 1.59 14.18 18.50
C ALA A 346 2.69 14.71 19.46
N PRO A 347 3.21 13.87 20.38
CA PRO A 347 4.27 14.27 21.31
C PRO A 347 5.48 14.93 20.64
N ALA A 348 6.03 15.98 21.26
CA ALA A 348 7.10 16.79 20.69
C ALA A 348 8.39 16.01 20.37
N TYR A 349 8.66 14.91 21.08
CA TYR A 349 9.85 14.08 20.83
C TYR A 349 9.83 13.43 19.43
N LEU A 350 8.65 13.19 18.85
CA LEU A 350 8.47 12.64 17.50
C LEU A 350 8.79 13.67 16.40
N GLY A 351 8.86 14.95 16.74
CA GLY A 351 9.16 16.05 15.82
C GLY A 351 10.65 16.33 15.62
N LYS A 352 11.55 15.49 16.14
CA LYS A 352 13.01 15.64 16.03
C LYS A 352 13.57 14.78 14.89
N LEU A 353 14.54 15.33 14.16
CA LEU A 353 15.31 14.62 13.12
C LEU A 353 16.76 14.43 13.57
N ASN A 354 17.41 13.37 13.09
CA ASN A 354 18.86 13.22 13.23
C ASN A 354 19.63 14.03 12.16
N ALA A 355 20.96 14.04 12.21
CA ALA A 355 21.81 14.74 11.25
C ALA A 355 21.61 14.30 9.77
N LYS A 356 21.08 13.08 9.56
CA LYS A 356 20.76 12.52 8.24
C LYS A 356 19.34 12.86 7.77
N GLY A 357 18.56 13.63 8.55
CA GLY A 357 17.17 14.00 8.23
C GLY A 357 16.15 12.89 8.50
N VAL A 358 16.47 11.91 9.34
CA VAL A 358 15.59 10.76 9.66
C VAL A 358 14.88 11.00 11.01
N PRO A 359 13.54 10.80 11.09
CA PRO A 359 12.78 10.85 12.34
C PRO A 359 12.97 9.56 13.16
N VAL A 360 14.13 9.41 13.81
CA VAL A 360 14.53 8.20 14.56
C VAL A 360 13.50 7.79 15.61
N ALA A 361 12.96 8.74 16.37
CA ALA A 361 11.93 8.45 17.37
C ALA A 361 10.66 7.84 16.75
N GLY A 362 10.27 8.31 15.56
CA GLY A 362 9.13 7.76 14.81
C GLY A 362 9.39 6.34 14.33
N VAL A 363 10.62 6.04 13.86
CA VAL A 363 11.04 4.68 13.48
C VAL A 363 10.97 3.75 14.68
N LEU A 364 11.62 4.09 15.79
CA LEU A 364 11.68 3.23 16.97
C LEU A 364 10.31 3.02 17.61
N THR A 365 9.50 4.07 17.75
CA THR A 365 8.13 3.97 18.29
C THR A 365 7.28 3.03 17.45
N SER A 366 7.37 3.15 16.12
CA SER A 366 6.62 2.30 15.21
C SER A 366 7.12 0.86 15.26
N ALA A 367 8.45 0.64 15.27
CA ALA A 367 9.04 -0.69 15.34
C ALA A 367 8.70 -1.44 16.65
N VAL A 368 8.73 -0.74 17.79
CA VAL A 368 8.35 -1.32 19.10
C VAL A 368 6.89 -1.75 19.10
N ILE A 369 6.00 -0.94 18.53
CA ILE A 369 4.58 -1.31 18.44
C ILE A 369 4.38 -2.45 17.45
N THR A 370 5.07 -2.43 16.31
CA THR A 370 5.08 -3.55 15.35
C THR A 370 5.65 -4.84 15.95
N ALA A 371 6.52 -4.78 16.96
CA ALA A 371 7.03 -5.97 17.65
C ALA A 371 5.94 -6.80 18.34
N ILE A 372 4.77 -6.20 18.62
CA ILE A 372 3.58 -6.93 19.07
C ILE A 372 3.21 -8.02 18.04
N ALA A 373 3.44 -7.81 16.74
CA ALA A 373 3.23 -8.82 15.70
C ALA A 373 4.02 -10.10 15.97
N VAL A 374 5.26 -10.00 16.47
CA VAL A 374 6.09 -11.17 16.78
C VAL A 374 5.42 -11.99 17.89
N VAL A 375 4.86 -11.33 18.89
CA VAL A 375 4.11 -11.99 19.97
C VAL A 375 2.82 -12.62 19.43
N VAL A 376 2.07 -11.90 18.58
CA VAL A 376 0.84 -12.43 17.97
C VAL A 376 1.14 -13.65 17.10
N VAL A 377 2.22 -13.63 16.30
CA VAL A 377 2.65 -14.77 15.48
C VAL A 377 3.10 -15.95 16.34
N PHE A 378 3.74 -15.69 17.47
CA PHE A 378 4.15 -16.73 18.42
C PHE A 378 2.96 -17.38 19.12
N VAL A 379 1.97 -16.60 19.56
CA VAL A 379 0.86 -17.08 20.40
C VAL A 379 -0.35 -17.53 19.57
N TRP A 380 -0.65 -16.83 18.47
CA TRP A 380 -1.84 -17.05 17.63
C TRP A 380 -1.52 -16.97 16.12
N PRO A 381 -0.74 -17.91 15.58
CA PRO A 381 -0.33 -17.89 14.17
C PRO A 381 -1.51 -17.92 13.20
N GLU A 382 -2.59 -18.65 13.51
CA GLU A 382 -3.80 -18.68 12.66
C GLU A 382 -4.58 -17.36 12.68
N PHE A 383 -4.59 -16.66 13.82
CA PHE A 383 -5.23 -15.35 13.94
C PHE A 383 -4.45 -14.27 13.20
N ALA A 384 -3.11 -14.37 13.23
CA ALA A 384 -2.21 -13.31 12.83
C ALA A 384 -2.53 -12.77 11.43
N PHE A 385 -2.54 -13.61 10.40
CA PHE A 385 -2.71 -13.10 9.03
C PHE A 385 -4.12 -12.54 8.78
N ASN A 386 -5.17 -13.36 8.93
CA ASN A 386 -6.53 -12.99 8.50
C ASN A 386 -7.11 -11.82 9.31
N TYR A 387 -6.91 -11.79 10.63
CA TYR A 387 -7.45 -10.71 11.45
C TYR A 387 -6.64 -9.43 11.30
N LEU A 388 -5.31 -9.48 11.29
CA LEU A 388 -4.50 -8.27 11.07
C LEU A 388 -4.79 -7.68 9.68
N MET A 389 -4.90 -8.53 8.65
CA MET A 389 -5.28 -8.11 7.30
C MET A 389 -6.65 -7.43 7.32
N SER A 390 -7.65 -8.04 7.95
CA SER A 390 -9.00 -7.45 8.01
C SER A 390 -9.05 -6.09 8.70
N ILE A 391 -8.29 -5.89 9.79
CA ILE A 391 -8.21 -4.61 10.50
C ILE A 391 -7.41 -3.58 9.68
N ALA A 392 -6.35 -4.01 8.98
CA ALA A 392 -5.64 -3.15 8.04
C ALA A 392 -6.57 -2.69 6.90
N THR A 393 -7.40 -3.59 6.37
CA THR A 393 -8.37 -3.27 5.30
C THR A 393 -9.35 -2.19 5.73
N ILE A 394 -9.97 -2.29 6.92
CA ILE A 394 -10.89 -1.24 7.39
C ILE A 394 -10.16 0.09 7.62
N ALA A 395 -8.93 0.06 8.16
CA ALA A 395 -8.12 1.26 8.35
C ALA A 395 -7.74 1.90 7.00
N GLY A 396 -7.44 1.10 5.99
CA GLY A 396 -7.24 1.51 4.60
C GLY A 396 -8.49 2.16 4.00
N ILE A 397 -9.66 1.53 4.17
CA ILE A 397 -10.95 2.09 3.71
C ILE A 397 -11.20 3.46 4.35
N ILE A 398 -10.97 3.61 5.66
CA ILE A 398 -11.09 4.92 6.34
C ILE A 398 -10.18 5.96 5.69
N ASN A 399 -8.92 5.61 5.38
CA ASN A 399 -8.00 6.53 4.71
C ASN A 399 -8.52 6.94 3.31
N TRP A 400 -8.98 5.98 2.51
CA TRP A 400 -9.51 6.25 1.17
C TRP A 400 -10.78 7.09 1.20
N THR A 401 -11.68 6.84 2.17
CA THR A 401 -12.85 7.67 2.44
C THR A 401 -12.43 9.10 2.77
N MET A 402 -11.43 9.28 3.64
CA MET A 402 -10.89 10.60 4.00
C MET A 402 -10.29 11.32 2.79
N ILE A 403 -9.61 10.62 1.87
CA ILE A 403 -9.09 11.19 0.63
C ILE A 403 -10.22 11.73 -0.24
N MET A 404 -11.30 10.96 -0.46
CA MET A 404 -12.45 11.41 -1.25
C MET A 404 -13.12 12.65 -0.67
N PHE A 405 -13.36 12.67 0.64
CA PHE A 405 -13.92 13.86 1.29
C PHE A 405 -12.99 15.07 1.22
N THR A 406 -11.69 14.85 1.39
CA THR A 406 -10.69 15.92 1.32
C THR A 406 -10.58 16.49 -0.08
N GLU A 407 -10.64 15.68 -1.14
CA GLU A 407 -10.62 16.16 -2.52
C GLU A 407 -11.86 17.02 -2.85
N MET A 408 -13.05 16.57 -2.43
CA MET A 408 -14.27 17.36 -2.61
C MET A 408 -14.19 18.72 -1.91
N LYS A 409 -13.52 18.78 -0.75
CA LYS A 409 -13.29 20.02 -0.01
C LYS A 409 -12.19 20.88 -0.64
N PHE A 410 -11.11 20.27 -1.12
CA PHE A 410 -10.05 20.92 -1.88
C PHE A 410 -10.63 21.70 -3.07
N ARG A 411 -11.46 21.06 -3.89
CA ARG A 411 -12.11 21.74 -5.03
C ARG A 411 -12.99 22.90 -4.61
N LYS A 412 -13.70 22.81 -3.48
CA LYS A 412 -14.49 23.93 -2.94
C LYS A 412 -13.60 25.10 -2.51
N VAL A 413 -12.46 24.81 -1.88
CA VAL A 413 -11.48 25.82 -1.46
C VAL A 413 -10.84 26.49 -2.69
N VAL A 414 -10.44 25.71 -3.69
CA VAL A 414 -9.87 26.23 -4.95
C VAL A 414 -10.90 27.09 -5.70
N ALA A 415 -12.16 26.64 -5.81
CA ALA A 415 -13.22 27.44 -6.43
C ALA A 415 -13.51 28.74 -5.67
N ALA A 416 -13.26 28.79 -4.36
CA ALA A 416 -13.37 29.99 -3.55
C ALA A 416 -12.12 30.90 -3.61
N GLY A 417 -11.10 30.56 -4.41
CA GLY A 417 -9.85 31.32 -4.53
C GLY A 417 -8.82 31.04 -3.43
N GLY A 418 -9.02 30.00 -2.61
CA GLY A 418 -8.12 29.64 -1.50
C GLY A 418 -6.99 28.67 -1.89
N ALA A 419 -6.59 28.65 -3.17
CA ALA A 419 -5.49 27.81 -3.63
C ALA A 419 -4.14 28.27 -3.02
N PRO A 420 -3.10 27.40 -2.96
CA PRO A 420 -1.78 27.80 -2.50
C PRO A 420 -1.24 29.00 -3.31
N GLU A 421 -0.66 30.00 -2.62
CA GLU A 421 -0.15 31.24 -3.25
C GLU A 421 1.02 30.98 -4.21
N ASP A 422 1.74 29.88 -3.99
CA ASP A 422 2.85 29.38 -4.79
C ASP A 422 2.41 28.48 -5.97
N SER A 423 1.10 28.30 -6.17
CA SER A 423 0.53 27.52 -7.27
C SER A 423 0.05 28.41 -8.43
N GLU A 424 -0.05 27.85 -9.64
CA GLU A 424 -0.64 28.54 -10.81
C GLU A 424 -2.16 28.81 -10.68
N LEU A 425 -2.76 28.37 -9.57
CA LEU A 425 -4.13 28.65 -9.19
C LEU A 425 -4.23 29.95 -8.36
N ALA A 426 -3.11 30.55 -7.98
CA ALA A 426 -3.09 31.81 -7.24
C ALA A 426 -3.83 32.92 -8.00
N GLY A 427 -4.75 33.59 -7.32
CA GLY A 427 -5.58 34.66 -7.89
C GLY A 427 -6.74 34.20 -8.79
N LYS A 428 -6.85 32.90 -9.11
CA LYS A 428 -7.99 32.36 -9.87
C LYS A 428 -9.12 31.97 -8.93
N SER A 429 -10.37 32.06 -9.41
CA SER A 429 -11.54 31.59 -8.66
C SER A 429 -12.60 30.97 -9.57
N GLY A 430 -13.63 30.37 -8.97
CA GLY A 430 -14.77 29.80 -9.68
C GLY A 430 -14.37 28.70 -10.66
N LYS A 431 -14.96 28.73 -11.85
CA LYS A 431 -14.72 27.73 -12.89
C LYS A 431 -13.32 27.84 -13.49
N GLU A 432 -12.77 29.04 -13.59
CA GLU A 432 -11.42 29.27 -14.11
C GLU A 432 -10.36 28.56 -13.27
N ALA A 433 -10.45 28.65 -11.94
CA ALA A 433 -9.55 27.94 -11.04
C ALA A 433 -9.67 26.42 -11.19
N LEU A 434 -10.89 25.89 -11.25
CA LEU A 434 -11.13 24.45 -11.44
C LEU A 434 -10.63 23.96 -12.81
N ASP A 435 -10.72 24.81 -13.83
CA ASP A 435 -10.27 24.48 -15.18
C ASP A 435 -8.75 24.55 -15.32
N ALA A 436 -8.07 25.34 -14.47
CA ALA A 436 -6.63 25.48 -14.44
C ALA A 436 -5.90 24.35 -13.68
N ILE A 437 -6.61 23.46 -12.97
CA ILE A 437 -5.98 22.32 -12.27
C ILE A 437 -5.26 21.43 -13.27
N HIS A 438 -3.99 21.13 -13.00
CA HIS A 438 -3.09 20.44 -13.92
C HIS A 438 -3.47 18.97 -14.10
N PHE A 439 -3.74 18.25 -12.99
CA PHE A 439 -3.98 16.81 -13.01
C PHE A 439 -5.35 16.48 -12.38
N LYS A 440 -6.44 16.71 -13.12
CA LYS A 440 -7.82 16.59 -12.62
C LYS A 440 -8.33 15.15 -12.44
N LEU A 441 -9.05 14.89 -11.35
CA LEU A 441 -9.91 13.72 -11.22
C LEU A 441 -11.00 13.72 -12.33
N PRO A 442 -11.10 12.67 -13.16
CA PRO A 442 -12.16 12.55 -14.15
C PRO A 442 -13.54 12.60 -13.49
N PHE A 443 -14.48 13.33 -14.08
CA PHE A 443 -15.86 13.48 -13.58
C PHE A 443 -15.94 13.81 -12.08
N ALA A 444 -15.09 14.71 -11.59
CA ALA A 444 -14.91 14.97 -10.15
C ALA A 444 -16.17 15.37 -9.35
N LYS A 445 -17.28 15.73 -10.01
CA LYS A 445 -18.57 15.93 -9.33
C LYS A 445 -19.27 14.61 -8.94
N VAL A 446 -18.98 13.52 -9.65
CA VAL A 446 -19.65 12.22 -9.53
C VAL A 446 -18.69 11.17 -8.98
N THR A 447 -17.44 11.15 -9.45
CA THR A 447 -16.45 10.12 -9.11
C THR A 447 -16.26 9.92 -7.60
N PRO A 448 -16.10 10.98 -6.77
CA PRO A 448 -15.96 10.79 -5.32
C PRO A 448 -17.17 10.06 -4.70
N TRP A 449 -18.39 10.35 -5.14
CA TRP A 449 -19.60 9.69 -4.63
C TRP A 449 -19.70 8.23 -5.05
N VAL A 450 -19.34 7.92 -6.30
CA VAL A 450 -19.29 6.53 -6.79
C VAL A 450 -18.26 5.71 -6.00
N VAL A 451 -17.08 6.27 -5.78
CA VAL A 451 -16.03 5.62 -4.97
C VAL A 451 -16.49 5.44 -3.52
N LEU A 452 -17.12 6.45 -2.90
CA LEU A 452 -17.64 6.34 -1.54
C LEU A 452 -18.75 5.28 -1.42
N ALA A 453 -19.62 5.16 -2.41
CA ALA A 453 -20.63 4.11 -2.46
C ALA A 453 -19.99 2.72 -2.59
N PHE A 454 -18.97 2.58 -3.43
CA PHE A 454 -18.17 1.35 -3.56
C PHE A 454 -17.46 0.98 -2.25
N LEU A 455 -16.79 1.93 -1.59
CA LEU A 455 -16.13 1.68 -0.30
C LEU A 455 -17.15 1.28 0.78
N THR A 456 -18.33 1.89 0.77
CA THR A 456 -19.43 1.51 1.67
C THR A 456 -19.91 0.09 1.40
N LEU A 457 -20.05 -0.31 0.13
CA LEU A 457 -20.36 -1.68 -0.26
C LEU A 457 -19.31 -2.65 0.29
N VAL A 458 -18.02 -2.34 0.17
CA VAL A 458 -16.95 -3.19 0.74
C VAL A 458 -17.09 -3.33 2.25
N VAL A 459 -17.39 -2.25 3.00
CA VAL A 459 -17.64 -2.32 4.44
C VAL A 459 -18.88 -3.17 4.77
N VAL A 460 -19.93 -3.09 3.97
CA VAL A 460 -21.11 -3.95 4.12
C VAL A 460 -20.73 -5.42 3.91
N LEU A 461 -19.95 -5.72 2.87
CA LEU A 461 -19.46 -7.07 2.57
C LEU A 461 -18.56 -7.62 3.69
N MET A 462 -17.75 -6.77 4.31
CA MET A 462 -16.94 -7.13 5.48
C MET A 462 -17.79 -7.70 6.64
N CYS A 463 -19.04 -7.26 6.81
CA CYS A 463 -19.93 -7.78 7.86
C CYS A 463 -20.34 -9.25 7.67
N PHE A 464 -20.19 -9.79 6.45
CA PHE A 464 -20.56 -11.17 6.12
C PHE A 464 -19.44 -12.19 6.37
N SER A 465 -18.21 -11.74 6.62
CA SER A 465 -17.12 -12.60 7.07
C SER A 465 -16.83 -12.40 8.57
N ALA A 466 -16.52 -13.48 9.30
CA ALA A 466 -16.32 -13.43 10.75
C ALA A 466 -15.12 -12.54 11.14
N SER A 467 -13.97 -12.72 10.50
CA SER A 467 -12.77 -11.91 10.75
C SER A 467 -13.00 -10.44 10.40
N TYR A 468 -13.58 -10.18 9.24
CA TYR A 468 -13.86 -8.82 8.77
C TYR A 468 -14.96 -8.11 9.57
N ARG A 469 -15.94 -8.83 10.11
CA ARG A 469 -16.95 -8.24 11.02
C ARG A 469 -16.30 -7.72 12.29
N VAL A 470 -15.35 -8.47 12.86
CA VAL A 470 -14.56 -8.02 14.02
C VAL A 470 -13.77 -6.76 13.64
N ALA A 471 -13.18 -6.71 12.44
CA ALA A 471 -12.50 -5.51 11.96
C ALA A 471 -13.43 -4.30 11.81
N VAL A 472 -14.65 -4.45 11.30
CA VAL A 472 -15.62 -3.34 11.20
C VAL A 472 -15.92 -2.75 12.58
N ILE A 473 -16.17 -3.62 13.58
CA ILE A 473 -16.41 -3.18 14.96
C ILE A 473 -15.17 -2.49 15.53
N ALA A 474 -13.99 -3.07 15.34
CA ALA A 474 -12.72 -2.48 15.77
C ALA A 474 -12.47 -1.11 15.11
N GLY A 475 -12.83 -0.94 13.82
CA GLY A 475 -12.73 0.32 13.10
C GLY A 475 -13.65 1.41 13.67
N VAL A 476 -14.88 1.07 14.04
CA VAL A 476 -15.80 2.00 14.72
C VAL A 476 -15.25 2.42 16.08
N ILE A 477 -14.77 1.46 16.88
CA ILE A 477 -14.14 1.73 18.19
C ILE A 477 -12.91 2.62 17.99
N TRP A 478 -12.07 2.33 17.01
CA TRP A 478 -10.88 3.10 16.69
C TRP A 478 -11.20 4.55 16.31
N LEU A 479 -12.20 4.76 15.44
CA LEU A 479 -12.66 6.12 15.13
C LEU A 479 -13.17 6.84 16.38
N ALA A 480 -13.95 6.17 17.23
CA ALA A 480 -14.42 6.75 18.50
C ALA A 480 -13.25 7.16 19.41
N ILE A 481 -12.20 6.32 19.51
CA ILE A 481 -10.96 6.63 20.23
C ILE A 481 -10.29 7.88 19.62
N LEU A 482 -10.16 7.97 18.31
CA LEU A 482 -9.56 9.13 17.64
C LEU A 482 -10.37 10.41 17.87
N PHE A 483 -11.70 10.34 17.81
CA PHE A 483 -12.56 11.47 18.13
C PHE A 483 -12.39 11.91 19.58
N ALA A 484 -12.42 10.98 20.54
CA ALA A 484 -12.23 11.29 21.96
C ALA A 484 -10.82 11.87 22.24
N ALA A 485 -9.77 11.25 21.68
CA ALA A 485 -8.40 11.72 21.82
C ALA A 485 -8.23 13.15 21.31
N TYR A 486 -8.83 13.49 20.15
CA TYR A 486 -8.79 14.86 19.63
C TYR A 486 -9.42 15.85 20.61
N GLN A 487 -10.59 15.55 21.19
CA GLN A 487 -11.25 16.43 22.15
C GLN A 487 -10.40 16.66 23.40
N LEU A 488 -9.78 15.60 23.93
CA LEU A 488 -8.89 15.69 25.08
C LEU A 488 -7.65 16.53 24.79
N THR A 489 -7.09 16.46 23.57
CA THR A 489 -5.94 17.29 23.18
C THR A 489 -6.29 18.75 22.96
N GLN A 490 -7.53 19.06 22.56
CA GLN A 490 -8.02 20.44 22.45
C GLN A 490 -8.34 21.04 23.82
N ALA A 491 -8.88 20.26 24.77
CA ALA A 491 -9.18 20.73 26.12
C ALA A 491 -7.93 21.07 26.96
N LYS A 492 -6.74 20.62 26.53
CA LYS A 492 -5.45 20.93 27.16
C LYS A 492 -4.74 22.16 26.55
N LYS A 493 -5.25 22.70 25.44
CA LYS A 493 -4.77 23.95 24.82
C LYS A 493 -5.70 25.09 25.24
#